data_AF-A0A430LUV9-F1
#
_entry.id   AF-A0A430LUV9-F1
#
_cell.length_a   1.000
_cell.length_b   1.000
_cell.length_c   1.000
_cell.angle_alpha   90.00
_cell.angle_beta   90.00
_cell.angle_gamma   90.00
#
_symmetry.space_group_name_H-M   'P 1'
#
loop_
_entity.id
_entity.type
_entity.pdbx_description
1 polymer ?
#
loop_
_entity_poly.entity_id
_entity_poly.type
_entity_poly.pdbx_seq_one_letter_code
_entity_poly.pdbx_strand_id
1 'polypeptide(L)'
;MATDDGQTEPNPPEEFWRQLVSYASERPPIPLFGEYAGLMRLNLIHLQTDLARIKGEVHRTSKTSEEQMKKLRQKLHEYTNAIRDYEYMKKLETPPPIIGDPQMSIMYAFPDLSRLEGAPLGTRYVSFPAMLRQEDPIRETLRKYMPSDLSWTEDEKKIPGRMNDFLHGRPPEKYSPLVDSLARFIMAIGCGAALIVPMVIMSLDPSRNKSLITVSVCVLLFALFLSSGIGAKNTEVLAATATYAAVLVVFVGTSGSAQ
;
A
#
# COMPACT_ATOMS: atom_id res chain seq x y z
N MET A 1 14.67 -46.12 -24.25
CA MET A 1 14.45 -45.13 -25.32
C MET A 1 12.99 -44.71 -25.22
N ALA A 2 12.71 -43.71 -24.39
CA ALA A 2 11.37 -43.17 -24.20
C ALA A 2 11.49 -41.67 -24.43
N THR A 3 10.64 -41.19 -25.32
CA THR A 3 10.67 -39.91 -26.01
C THR A 3 10.47 -38.75 -25.04
N ASP A 4 11.34 -37.77 -25.21
CA ASP A 4 11.26 -36.42 -24.66
C ASP A 4 10.12 -35.69 -25.39
N ASP A 5 8.89 -35.86 -24.91
CA ASP A 5 7.74 -35.09 -25.38
C ASP A 5 7.78 -33.72 -24.66
N GLY A 6 8.79 -32.93 -25.02
CA GLY A 6 8.79 -31.49 -24.81
C GLY A 6 7.63 -30.91 -25.62
N GLN A 7 6.45 -30.81 -24.99
CA GLN A 7 5.37 -30.00 -25.51
C GLN A 7 5.86 -28.55 -25.59
N THR A 8 6.43 -28.18 -26.72
CA THR A 8 6.53 -26.80 -27.16
C THR A 8 5.10 -26.27 -27.18
N GLU A 9 4.77 -25.42 -26.21
CA GLU A 9 3.54 -24.63 -26.27
C GLU A 9 3.46 -24.01 -27.68
N PRO A 10 2.31 -24.11 -28.36
CA PRO A 10 2.16 -23.53 -29.69
C PRO A 10 2.51 -22.03 -29.57
N ASN A 11 3.46 -21.58 -30.39
CA ASN A 11 3.89 -20.19 -30.39
C ASN A 11 2.64 -19.30 -30.47
N PRO A 12 2.48 -18.34 -29.55
CA PRO A 12 1.30 -17.50 -29.56
C PRO A 12 1.24 -16.73 -30.89
N PRO A 13 0.02 -16.54 -31.44
CA PRO A 13 -0.15 -15.93 -32.75
C PRO A 13 0.50 -14.53 -32.79
N GLU A 14 1.03 -14.12 -33.94
CA GLU A 14 1.71 -12.82 -34.09
C GLU A 14 0.81 -11.64 -33.64
N GLU A 15 -0.50 -11.80 -33.79
CA GLU A 15 -1.52 -10.87 -33.33
C GLU A 15 -1.50 -10.65 -31.80
N PHE A 16 -1.26 -11.70 -31.01
CA PHE A 16 -1.15 -11.60 -29.54
C PHE A 16 -0.01 -10.67 -29.13
N TRP A 17 1.15 -10.80 -29.76
CA TRP A 17 2.31 -9.96 -29.46
C TRP A 17 2.05 -8.49 -29.82
N ARG A 18 1.33 -8.23 -30.92
CA ARG A 18 0.93 -6.87 -31.30
C ARG A 18 -0.06 -6.27 -30.29
N GLN A 19 -1.06 -7.04 -29.86
CA GLN A 19 -2.02 -6.64 -28.82
C GLN A 19 -1.33 -6.37 -27.48
N LEU A 20 -0.30 -7.15 -27.13
CA LEU A 20 0.47 -6.95 -25.90
C LEU A 20 1.23 -5.62 -25.92
N VAL A 21 1.90 -5.31 -27.03
CA VAL A 21 2.64 -4.05 -27.19
C VAL A 21 1.68 -2.86 -27.18
N SER A 22 0.54 -2.95 -27.88
CA SER A 22 -0.47 -1.88 -27.87
C SER A 22 -1.01 -1.66 -26.45
N TYR A 23 -1.42 -2.74 -25.78
CA TYR A 23 -1.93 -2.68 -24.40
C TYR A 23 -0.91 -2.09 -23.42
N ALA A 24 0.37 -2.45 -23.54
CA ALA A 24 1.44 -1.90 -22.71
C ALA A 24 1.74 -0.42 -23.02
N SER A 25 1.60 0.02 -24.27
CA SER A 25 1.88 1.40 -24.70
C SER A 25 0.76 2.38 -24.37
N GLU A 26 -0.49 1.91 -24.30
CA GLU A 26 -1.68 2.74 -24.05
C GLU A 26 -1.87 3.09 -22.56
N ARG A 27 -1.16 2.43 -21.63
CA ARG A 27 -1.29 2.65 -20.17
C ARG A 27 0.06 3.00 -19.51
N PRO A 28 0.14 4.14 -18.80
CA PRO A 28 0.46 4.07 -17.36
C PRO A 28 -0.37 5.08 -16.52
N PRO A 29 -0.50 4.93 -15.17
CA PRO A 29 0.45 4.26 -14.26
C PRO A 29 -0.19 3.26 -13.25
N ILE A 30 0.67 2.60 -12.48
CA ILE A 30 0.41 1.51 -11.51
C ILE A 30 0.29 0.13 -12.17
N PRO A 31 1.34 -0.71 -12.10
CA PRO A 31 1.26 -2.08 -12.56
C PRO A 31 0.30 -2.85 -11.63
N LEU A 32 -0.70 -3.47 -12.25
CA LEU A 32 -1.71 -4.28 -11.58
C LEU A 32 -1.40 -5.75 -11.84
N PHE A 33 -1.32 -6.52 -10.77
CA PHE A 33 -0.99 -7.93 -10.81
C PHE A 33 -2.20 -8.73 -10.36
N GLY A 34 -2.58 -9.75 -11.11
CA GLY A 34 -3.54 -10.74 -10.62
C GLY A 34 -2.90 -11.56 -9.50
N GLU A 35 -3.54 -11.63 -8.34
CA GLU A 35 -3.01 -12.37 -7.19
C GLU A 35 -3.02 -13.88 -7.42
N TYR A 36 -4.02 -14.40 -8.14
CA TYR A 36 -4.19 -15.84 -8.41
C TYR A 36 -4.03 -16.73 -7.17
N ALA A 37 -4.54 -16.28 -6.01
CA ALA A 37 -4.32 -16.93 -4.72
C ALA A 37 -4.72 -18.43 -4.69
N GLY A 38 -5.73 -18.81 -5.48
CA GLY A 38 -6.13 -20.22 -5.65
C GLY A 38 -5.03 -21.07 -6.27
N LEU A 39 -4.40 -20.59 -7.35
CA LEU A 39 -3.31 -21.29 -8.03
C LEU A 39 -2.05 -21.35 -7.17
N MET A 40 -1.73 -20.27 -6.44
CA MET A 40 -0.60 -20.27 -5.51
C MET A 40 -0.78 -21.32 -4.40
N ARG A 41 -1.99 -21.44 -3.83
CA ARG A 41 -2.30 -22.48 -2.84
C ARG A 41 -2.22 -23.88 -3.43
N LEU A 42 -2.70 -24.07 -4.66
CA LEU A 42 -2.62 -25.35 -5.36
C LEU A 42 -1.15 -25.77 -5.53
N ASN A 43 -0.29 -24.87 -6.00
CA ASN A 43 1.14 -25.13 -6.17
C ASN A 43 1.81 -25.51 -4.84
N LEU A 44 1.51 -24.78 -3.76
CA LEU A 44 2.04 -25.08 -2.42
C LEU A 44 1.64 -26.48 -1.93
N ILE A 45 0.36 -26.85 -2.09
CA ILE A 45 -0.14 -28.18 -1.69
C ILE A 45 0.51 -29.28 -2.53
N HIS A 46 0.70 -29.04 -3.83
CA HIS A 46 1.37 -29.98 -4.72
C HIS A 46 2.83 -30.24 -4.27
N LEU A 47 3.60 -29.18 -4.03
CA LEU A 47 4.98 -29.27 -3.54
C LEU A 47 5.06 -29.95 -2.16
N GLN A 48 4.11 -29.67 -1.27
CA GLN A 48 4.02 -30.32 0.04
C GLN A 48 3.74 -31.82 -0.09
N THR A 49 2.87 -32.21 -1.03
CA THR A 49 2.53 -33.62 -1.29
C THR A 49 3.73 -34.38 -1.85
N ASP A 50 4.49 -33.76 -2.76
CA ASP A 50 5.73 -34.33 -3.31
C ASP A 50 6.79 -34.53 -2.22
N LEU A 51 6.99 -33.55 -1.35
CA LEU A 51 7.91 -33.66 -0.22
C LEU A 51 7.46 -34.75 0.77
N ALA A 52 6.16 -34.88 1.03
CA ALA A 52 5.61 -35.94 1.87
C ALA A 52 5.86 -37.34 1.27
N ARG A 53 5.75 -37.48 -0.06
CA ARG A 53 6.07 -38.74 -0.76
C ARG A 53 7.54 -39.09 -0.62
N ILE A 54 8.45 -38.14 -0.86
CA ILE A 54 9.90 -38.35 -0.69
C ILE A 54 10.21 -38.74 0.76
N LYS A 55 9.62 -38.05 1.74
CA LYS A 55 9.78 -38.39 3.16
C LYS A 55 9.32 -39.82 3.46
N GLY A 56 8.18 -40.25 2.91
CA GLY A 56 7.67 -41.61 3.07
C GLY A 56 8.58 -42.68 2.46
N GLU A 57 9.14 -42.42 1.27
CA GLU A 57 10.10 -43.32 0.62
C GLU A 57 11.38 -43.48 1.43
N VAL A 58 11.96 -42.37 1.91
CA VAL A 58 13.18 -42.39 2.74
C VAL A 58 12.93 -43.15 4.04
N HIS A 59 11.78 -42.91 4.69
CA HIS A 59 11.41 -43.64 5.90
C HIS A 59 11.29 -45.15 5.66
N ARG A 60 10.62 -45.55 4.56
CA ARG A 60 10.43 -46.97 4.22
C ARG A 60 11.74 -47.68 3.89
N THR A 61 12.63 -47.04 3.14
CA THR A 61 13.86 -47.67 2.64
C THR A 61 15.03 -47.51 3.62
N SER A 62 14.94 -46.59 4.60
CA SER A 62 16.01 -46.23 5.55
C SER A 62 17.37 -45.93 4.90
N LYS A 63 17.36 -45.63 3.60
CA LYS A 63 18.51 -45.28 2.77
C LYS A 63 18.07 -44.23 1.76
N THR A 64 19.00 -43.38 1.36
CA THR A 64 18.79 -42.36 0.33
C THR A 64 19.91 -42.44 -0.70
N SER A 65 19.58 -42.32 -1.99
CA SER A 65 20.57 -42.23 -3.07
C SER A 65 20.97 -40.77 -3.36
N GLU A 66 22.11 -40.57 -4.03
CA GLU A 66 22.58 -39.24 -4.42
C GLU A 66 21.57 -38.51 -5.32
N GLU A 67 20.99 -39.22 -6.29
CA GLU A 67 19.93 -38.69 -7.17
C GLU A 67 18.66 -38.30 -6.39
N GLN A 68 18.24 -39.11 -5.41
CA GLN A 68 17.11 -38.76 -4.55
C GLN A 68 17.41 -37.54 -3.68
N MET A 69 18.63 -37.41 -3.18
CA MET A 69 19.06 -36.24 -2.41
C MET A 69 19.08 -34.97 -3.27
N LYS A 70 19.52 -35.07 -4.53
CA LYS A 70 19.47 -33.97 -5.50
C LYS A 70 18.03 -33.52 -5.77
N LYS A 71 17.13 -34.47 -6.04
CA LYS A 71 15.69 -34.19 -6.25
C LYS A 71 15.05 -33.57 -5.01
N LEU A 72 15.38 -34.06 -3.81
CA LEU A 72 14.90 -33.49 -2.56
C LEU A 72 15.36 -32.04 -2.38
N ARG A 73 16.64 -31.73 -2.63
CA ARG A 73 17.16 -30.35 -2.55
C ARG A 73 16.42 -29.42 -3.51
N GLN A 74 16.19 -29.86 -4.74
CA GLN A 74 15.43 -29.09 -5.72
C GLN A 74 14.00 -28.83 -5.24
N LYS A 75 13.28 -29.86 -4.81
CA LYS A 75 11.88 -29.71 -4.34
C LYS A 75 11.76 -28.87 -3.09
N LEU A 76 12.71 -28.98 -2.15
CA LEU A 76 12.77 -28.10 -0.99
C LEU A 76 13.00 -26.64 -1.40
N HIS A 77 13.89 -26.40 -2.37
CA HIS A 77 14.14 -25.05 -2.88
C HIS A 77 12.88 -24.45 -3.54
N GLU A 78 12.23 -25.19 -4.44
CA GLU A 78 10.96 -24.81 -5.08
C GLU A 78 9.88 -24.50 -4.04
N TYR A 79 9.73 -25.36 -3.02
CA TYR A 79 8.77 -25.15 -1.94
C TYR A 79 9.07 -23.89 -1.12
N THR A 80 10.34 -23.64 -0.76
CA THR A 80 10.71 -22.43 -0.02
C THR A 80 10.49 -21.16 -0.83
N ASN A 81 10.75 -21.19 -2.14
CA ASN A 81 10.48 -20.04 -3.01
C ASN A 81 8.97 -19.80 -3.13
N ALA A 82 8.17 -20.85 -3.34
CA ALA A 82 6.71 -20.72 -3.40
C ALA A 82 6.11 -20.10 -2.12
N ILE A 83 6.66 -20.42 -0.93
CA ILE A 83 6.27 -19.78 0.33
C ILE A 83 6.60 -18.28 0.31
N ARG A 84 7.83 -17.92 -0.10
CA ARG A 84 8.27 -16.51 -0.18
C ARG A 84 7.43 -15.73 -1.18
N ASP A 85 7.13 -16.33 -2.34
CA ASP A 85 6.33 -15.71 -3.39
C ASP A 85 4.90 -15.45 -2.89
N TYR A 86 4.32 -16.41 -2.16
CA TYR A 86 3.02 -16.23 -1.51
C TYR A 86 3.03 -15.15 -0.43
N GLU A 87 4.07 -15.10 0.40
CA GLU A 87 4.24 -14.04 1.39
C GLU A 87 4.40 -12.66 0.73
N TYR A 88 5.18 -12.59 -0.35
CA TYR A 88 5.41 -11.37 -1.12
C TYR A 88 4.11 -10.86 -1.73
N MET A 89 3.32 -11.74 -2.36
CA MET A 89 2.05 -11.37 -2.98
C MET A 89 1.03 -10.86 -1.94
N LYS A 90 1.06 -11.41 -0.72
CA LYS A 90 0.25 -10.91 0.40
C LYS A 90 0.65 -9.53 0.92
N LYS A 91 1.88 -9.08 0.69
CA LYS A 91 2.36 -7.74 1.09
C LYS A 91 1.94 -6.66 0.11
N LEU A 92 1.42 -7.03 -1.06
CA LEU A 92 0.89 -6.09 -2.03
C LEU A 92 -0.47 -5.55 -1.58
N GLU A 93 -0.76 -4.32 -1.97
CA GLU A 93 -1.96 -3.61 -1.54
C GLU A 93 -3.01 -3.65 -2.65
N THR A 94 -4.28 -3.70 -2.24
CA THR A 94 -5.40 -3.59 -3.17
C THR A 94 -5.47 -2.17 -3.71
N PRO A 95 -5.47 -1.98 -5.03
CA PRO A 95 -5.58 -0.67 -5.63
C PRO A 95 -6.90 0.01 -5.19
N PRO A 96 -6.92 1.35 -5.06
CA PRO A 96 -8.15 2.06 -4.81
C PRO A 96 -9.16 1.81 -5.94
N PRO A 97 -10.48 1.85 -5.67
CA PRO A 97 -11.54 1.59 -6.66
C PRO A 97 -11.50 2.51 -7.90
N ILE A 98 -10.70 3.57 -7.86
CA ILE A 98 -10.57 4.61 -8.87
C ILE A 98 -9.96 4.08 -10.17
N ILE A 99 -9.09 3.06 -10.09
CA ILE A 99 -8.29 2.51 -11.21
C ILE A 99 -9.14 1.75 -12.26
N GLY A 100 -10.45 1.62 -12.01
CA GLY A 100 -11.36 0.86 -12.86
C GLY A 100 -11.14 -0.64 -12.70
N ASP A 101 -11.99 -1.44 -13.34
CA ASP A 101 -11.86 -2.90 -13.26
C ASP A 101 -10.73 -3.38 -14.19
N PRO A 102 -9.60 -3.88 -13.63
CA PRO A 102 -8.46 -4.33 -14.44
C PRO A 102 -8.84 -5.54 -15.30
N GLN A 103 -9.74 -6.38 -14.79
CA GLN A 103 -10.22 -7.55 -15.51
C GLN A 103 -10.88 -7.15 -16.83
N MET A 104 -11.76 -6.15 -16.79
CA MET A 104 -12.44 -5.67 -17.99
C MET A 104 -11.45 -5.17 -19.03
N SER A 105 -10.42 -4.42 -18.61
CA SER A 105 -9.41 -3.90 -19.55
C SER A 105 -8.62 -4.99 -20.24
N ILE A 106 -8.24 -6.05 -19.51
CA ILE A 106 -7.54 -7.20 -20.07
C ILE A 106 -8.48 -8.00 -21.00
N MET A 107 -9.75 -8.17 -20.62
CA MET A 107 -10.74 -8.86 -21.46
C MET A 107 -10.98 -8.17 -22.79
N TYR A 108 -10.98 -6.82 -22.83
CA TYR A 108 -11.11 -6.05 -24.06
C TYR A 108 -9.86 -6.17 -24.95
N ALA A 109 -8.67 -6.11 -24.34
CA ALA A 109 -7.41 -6.20 -25.08
C ALA A 109 -7.13 -7.61 -25.62
N PHE A 110 -7.56 -8.64 -24.89
CA PHE A 110 -7.36 -10.04 -25.22
C PHE A 110 -8.70 -10.81 -25.22
N PRO A 111 -9.49 -10.71 -26.31
CA PRO A 111 -10.79 -11.34 -26.40
C PRO A 111 -10.77 -12.86 -26.22
N ASP A 112 -9.66 -13.51 -26.57
CA ASP A 112 -9.48 -14.95 -26.42
C ASP A 112 -9.50 -15.40 -24.96
N LEU A 113 -9.01 -14.58 -24.03
CA LEU A 113 -9.11 -14.86 -22.59
C LEU A 113 -10.56 -14.85 -22.13
N SER A 114 -11.42 -14.04 -22.75
CA SER A 114 -12.86 -14.00 -22.42
C SER A 114 -13.60 -15.28 -22.83
N ARG A 115 -13.00 -16.10 -23.71
CA ARG A 115 -13.59 -17.36 -24.19
C ARG A 115 -13.26 -18.57 -23.31
N LEU A 116 -12.30 -18.44 -22.40
CA LEU A 116 -11.92 -19.52 -21.50
C LEU A 116 -12.99 -19.71 -20.42
N GLU A 117 -13.34 -20.96 -20.13
CA GLU A 117 -14.27 -21.29 -19.06
C GLU A 117 -13.68 -20.98 -17.67
N GLY A 118 -14.56 -20.71 -16.70
CA GLY A 118 -14.16 -20.60 -15.29
C GLY A 118 -13.66 -19.23 -14.83
N ALA A 119 -13.96 -18.15 -15.57
CA ALA A 119 -13.56 -16.78 -15.22
C ALA A 119 -12.04 -16.64 -15.00
N PRO A 120 -11.21 -16.82 -16.04
CA PRO A 120 -9.75 -16.94 -15.92
C PRO A 120 -9.08 -15.71 -15.28
N LEU A 121 -9.71 -14.54 -15.40
CA LEU A 121 -9.24 -13.27 -14.85
C LEU A 121 -9.98 -12.87 -13.57
N GLY A 122 -10.88 -13.72 -13.07
CA GLY A 122 -11.67 -13.56 -11.85
C GLY A 122 -10.81 -13.71 -10.60
N THR A 123 -9.83 -12.84 -10.45
CA THR A 123 -8.89 -12.82 -9.34
C THR A 123 -8.79 -11.41 -8.76
N ARG A 124 -8.31 -11.32 -7.52
CA ARG A 124 -8.06 -10.03 -6.90
C ARG A 124 -6.82 -9.43 -7.55
N TYR A 125 -6.91 -8.17 -7.95
CA TYR A 125 -5.76 -7.42 -8.46
C TYR A 125 -5.09 -6.66 -7.32
N VAL A 126 -3.77 -6.62 -7.34
CA VAL A 126 -2.92 -6.00 -6.33
C VAL A 126 -1.83 -5.16 -7.00
N SER A 127 -1.27 -4.20 -6.26
CA SER A 127 -0.21 -3.33 -6.77
C SER A 127 0.81 -3.00 -5.68
N PHE A 128 1.90 -2.32 -6.07
CA PHE A 128 2.97 -1.97 -5.14
C PHE A 128 2.52 -0.92 -4.11
N PRO A 129 2.70 -1.17 -2.80
CA PRO A 129 2.32 -0.24 -1.72
C PRO A 129 2.90 1.17 -1.89
N ALA A 130 4.16 1.26 -2.33
CA ALA A 130 4.84 2.55 -2.52
C ALA A 130 4.18 3.43 -3.59
N MET A 131 3.46 2.83 -4.53
CA MET A 131 2.78 3.54 -5.61
C MET A 131 1.36 3.96 -5.23
N LEU A 132 0.75 3.31 -4.24
CA LEU A 132 -0.57 3.67 -3.70
C LEU A 132 -0.51 4.69 -2.56
N ARG A 133 0.67 4.88 -1.94
CA ARG A 133 0.88 5.64 -0.69
C ARG A 133 0.72 7.16 -0.76
N GLN A 134 -0.03 7.69 -1.72
CA GLN A 134 -0.24 9.14 -1.86
C GLN A 134 -1.53 9.64 -1.15
N GLU A 135 -2.09 8.87 -0.22
CA GLU A 135 -3.26 9.26 0.58
C GLU A 135 -2.80 9.85 1.93
N ASP A 136 -2.58 11.15 1.97
CA ASP A 136 -2.45 11.88 3.24
C ASP A 136 -3.87 12.03 3.85
N PRO A 137 -4.14 11.58 5.09
CA PRO A 137 -5.48 11.66 5.72
C PRO A 137 -6.04 13.09 5.81
N ILE A 138 -5.14 14.08 5.83
CA ILE A 138 -5.48 15.50 5.75
C ILE A 138 -6.03 15.87 4.37
N ARG A 139 -5.50 15.27 3.30
CA ARG A 139 -5.96 15.50 1.91
C ARG A 139 -7.35 14.93 1.66
N GLU A 140 -7.70 13.80 2.27
CA GLU A 140 -9.07 13.26 2.20
C GLU A 140 -10.08 14.14 2.94
N THR A 141 -9.70 14.62 4.12
CA THR A 141 -10.55 15.52 4.90
C THR A 141 -10.74 16.86 4.19
N LEU A 142 -9.69 17.38 3.55
CA LEU A 142 -9.77 18.58 2.71
C LEU A 142 -10.65 18.36 1.48
N ARG A 143 -10.55 17.18 0.83
CA ARG A 143 -11.39 16.79 -0.30
C ARG A 143 -12.88 16.75 0.06
N LYS A 144 -13.22 16.34 1.28
CA LYS A 144 -14.63 16.31 1.75
C LYS A 144 -15.22 17.71 1.94
N TYR A 145 -14.38 18.71 2.17
CA TYR A 145 -14.78 20.10 2.42
C TYR A 145 -14.54 21.07 1.25
N MET A 146 -13.82 20.67 0.20
CA MET A 146 -13.49 21.53 -0.96
C MET A 146 -14.31 21.15 -2.21
N PRO A 147 -14.89 22.12 -2.94
CA PRO A 147 -15.64 21.86 -4.18
C PRO A 147 -14.74 21.25 -5.27
N SER A 148 -15.32 20.32 -6.04
CA SER A 148 -14.67 19.49 -7.07
C SER A 148 -13.99 20.26 -8.21
N ASP A 149 -14.29 21.55 -8.36
CA ASP A 149 -13.73 22.38 -9.43
C ASP A 149 -12.27 22.80 -9.17
N LEU A 150 -11.83 22.78 -7.91
CA LEU A 150 -10.46 23.20 -7.52
C LEU A 150 -9.44 22.04 -7.46
N SER A 151 -9.90 20.80 -7.58
CA SER A 151 -9.04 19.61 -7.46
C SER A 151 -8.25 19.32 -8.74
N TRP A 152 -8.69 19.82 -9.90
CA TRP A 152 -8.08 19.52 -11.20
C TRP A 152 -7.07 20.57 -11.65
N THR A 153 -5.89 20.14 -12.09
CA THR A 153 -4.89 21.02 -12.72
C THR A 153 -5.12 21.14 -14.23
N GLU A 154 -4.81 22.30 -14.81
CA GLU A 154 -4.91 22.55 -16.27
C GLU A 154 -4.02 21.60 -17.09
N ASP A 155 -2.97 21.04 -16.47
CA ASP A 155 -2.06 20.09 -17.10
C ASP A 155 -2.66 18.67 -17.21
N GLU A 156 -3.53 18.25 -16.27
CA GLU A 156 -4.25 16.98 -16.36
C GLU A 156 -5.41 17.02 -17.37
N LYS A 157 -6.02 18.21 -17.57
CA LYS A 157 -7.09 18.41 -18.56
C LYS A 157 -6.60 18.29 -20.01
N LYS A 158 -5.31 18.52 -20.26
CA LYS A 158 -4.71 18.47 -21.62
C LYS A 158 -4.28 17.07 -22.06
N ILE A 159 -4.37 16.07 -21.18
CA ILE A 159 -4.02 14.69 -21.51
C ILE A 159 -5.15 14.09 -22.37
N PRO A 160 -4.89 13.70 -23.63
CA PRO A 160 -5.91 13.09 -24.48
C PRO A 160 -6.44 11.80 -23.84
N GLY A 161 -7.77 11.69 -23.67
CA GLY A 161 -8.44 10.52 -23.07
C GLY A 161 -8.99 10.73 -21.66
N ARG A 162 -8.47 11.68 -20.86
CA ARG A 162 -8.95 11.94 -19.48
C ARG A 162 -10.15 12.89 -19.36
N MET A 163 -10.58 13.50 -20.47
CA MET A 163 -11.79 14.35 -20.48
C MET A 163 -13.05 13.58 -20.06
N ASN A 164 -13.09 12.27 -20.34
CA ASN A 164 -14.18 11.39 -19.91
C ASN A 164 -14.17 11.18 -18.38
N ASP A 165 -13.00 11.12 -17.75
CA ASP A 165 -12.84 10.99 -16.29
C ASP A 165 -13.26 12.26 -15.53
N PHE A 166 -13.03 13.44 -16.13
CA PHE A 166 -13.50 14.73 -15.61
C PHE A 166 -15.03 14.82 -15.57
N LEU A 167 -15.70 14.38 -16.66
CA LEU A 167 -17.16 14.39 -16.77
C LEU A 167 -17.85 13.45 -15.75
N HIS A 168 -17.14 12.44 -15.25
CA HIS A 168 -17.66 11.45 -14.29
C HIS A 168 -17.29 11.77 -12.83
N GLY A 169 -16.74 12.96 -12.55
CA GLY A 169 -16.48 13.43 -11.18
C GLY A 169 -15.41 12.64 -10.41
N ARG A 170 -14.46 12.01 -11.12
CA ARG A 170 -13.40 11.22 -10.49
C ARG A 170 -12.30 12.11 -9.90
N PRO A 171 -11.67 11.72 -8.77
CA PRO A 171 -10.59 12.50 -8.20
C PRO A 171 -9.28 12.36 -9.00
N PRO A 172 -8.52 13.44 -9.16
CA PRO A 172 -7.25 13.43 -9.88
C PRO A 172 -6.13 12.71 -9.12
N GLU A 173 -5.17 12.17 -9.89
CA GLU A 173 -4.01 11.40 -9.41
C GLU A 173 -2.90 12.31 -8.87
N LYS A 174 -2.88 13.59 -9.27
CA LYS A 174 -2.00 14.60 -8.71
C LYS A 174 -2.81 15.67 -7.98
N TYR A 175 -2.70 15.68 -6.65
CA TYR A 175 -3.25 16.77 -5.85
C TYR A 175 -2.64 18.10 -6.33
N SER A 176 -3.50 19.10 -6.55
CA SER A 176 -3.07 20.45 -6.89
C SER A 176 -1.98 20.93 -5.92
N PRO A 177 -0.88 21.55 -6.40
CA PRO A 177 0.20 22.05 -5.55
C PRO A 177 -0.32 23.01 -4.46
N LEU A 178 -1.46 23.66 -4.71
CA LEU A 178 -2.14 24.51 -3.74
C LEU A 178 -2.73 23.73 -2.55
N VAL A 179 -3.31 22.56 -2.79
CA VAL A 179 -3.88 21.70 -1.74
C VAL A 179 -2.76 21.11 -0.87
N ASP A 180 -1.68 20.68 -1.51
CA ASP A 180 -0.49 20.18 -0.80
C ASP A 180 0.17 21.30 0.03
N SER A 181 0.31 22.50 -0.53
CA SER A 181 0.77 23.68 0.23
C SER A 181 -0.18 24.08 1.35
N LEU A 182 -1.50 24.02 1.16
CA LEU A 182 -2.48 24.38 2.19
C LEU A 182 -2.52 23.35 3.32
N ALA A 183 -2.45 22.05 3.02
CA ALA A 183 -2.33 21.00 4.03
C ALA A 183 -1.05 21.16 4.86
N ARG A 184 0.09 21.42 4.19
CA ARG A 184 1.37 21.70 4.87
C ARG A 184 1.31 22.99 5.69
N PHE A 185 0.60 24.00 5.21
CA PHE A 185 0.41 25.26 5.93
C PHE A 185 -0.44 25.08 7.20
N ILE A 186 -1.57 24.38 7.11
CA ILE A 186 -2.41 24.06 8.27
C ILE A 186 -1.63 23.21 9.28
N MET A 187 -0.84 22.24 8.82
CA MET A 187 0.02 21.44 9.69
C MET A 187 1.11 22.26 10.36
N ALA A 188 1.79 23.13 9.61
CA ALA A 188 2.83 24.00 10.16
C ALA A 188 2.26 24.96 11.21
N ILE A 189 1.09 25.57 10.95
CA ILE A 189 0.42 26.46 11.90
C ILE A 189 -0.10 25.68 13.11
N GLY A 190 -0.74 24.53 12.90
CA GLY A 190 -1.28 23.70 13.98
C GLY A 190 -0.18 23.23 14.93
N CYS A 191 0.92 22.68 14.39
CA CYS A 191 2.06 22.27 15.19
C CYS A 191 2.77 23.46 15.87
N GLY A 192 2.93 24.58 15.17
CA GLY A 192 3.53 25.80 15.73
C GLY A 192 2.70 26.39 16.86
N ALA A 193 1.38 26.51 16.66
CA ALA A 193 0.45 26.99 17.69
C ALA A 193 0.42 26.06 18.90
N ALA A 194 0.44 24.73 18.70
CA ALA A 194 0.49 23.76 19.79
C ALA A 194 1.72 23.97 20.69
N LEU A 195 2.87 24.37 20.14
CA LEU A 195 4.07 24.66 20.94
C LEU A 195 4.04 26.04 21.60
N ILE A 196 3.60 27.07 20.86
CA ILE A 196 3.70 28.47 21.31
C ILE A 196 2.61 28.83 22.33
N VAL A 197 1.37 28.39 22.10
CA VAL A 197 0.22 28.74 22.96
C VAL A 197 0.44 28.38 24.44
N PRO A 198 0.83 27.14 24.81
CA PRO A 198 1.07 26.81 26.21
C PRO A 198 2.23 27.60 26.82
N MET A 199 3.28 27.91 26.05
CA MET A 199 4.38 28.76 26.54
C MET A 199 3.91 30.19 26.83
N VAL A 200 3.09 30.79 25.95
CA VAL A 200 2.56 32.14 26.14
C VAL A 200 1.61 32.20 27.34
N ILE A 201 0.71 31.23 27.49
CA ILE A 201 -0.23 31.17 28.64
C ILE A 201 0.53 31.10 29.96
N MET A 202 1.57 30.26 30.03
CA MET A 202 2.38 30.10 31.25
C MET A 202 3.29 31.31 31.52
N SER A 203 3.71 32.03 30.48
CA SER A 203 4.54 33.22 30.62
C SER A 203 3.76 34.45 31.09
N LEU A 204 2.46 34.57 30.77
CA LEU A 204 1.65 35.74 31.12
C LEU A 204 1.17 35.72 32.57
N ASP A 205 0.85 34.54 33.10
CA ASP A 205 0.38 34.35 34.49
C ASP A 205 1.12 33.17 35.15
N PRO A 206 2.29 33.38 35.77
CA PRO A 206 3.07 32.32 36.40
C PRO A 206 2.38 31.82 37.69
N SER A 207 1.47 30.86 37.52
CA SER A 207 0.82 30.12 38.60
C SER A 207 0.98 28.62 38.38
N ARG A 208 1.43 27.91 39.42
CA ARG A 208 1.73 26.47 39.37
C ARG A 208 0.50 25.63 39.00
N ASN A 209 -0.66 25.98 39.55
CA ASN A 209 -1.91 25.26 39.29
C ASN A 209 -2.40 25.50 37.86
N LYS A 210 -2.36 26.76 37.37
CA LYS A 210 -2.75 27.09 35.99
C LYS A 210 -1.84 26.37 34.98
N SER A 211 -0.54 26.36 35.23
CA SER A 211 0.45 25.72 34.35
C SER A 211 0.24 24.21 34.24
N LEU A 212 0.03 23.50 35.36
CA LEU A 212 -0.24 22.06 35.34
C LEU A 212 -1.52 21.71 34.57
N ILE A 213 -2.57 22.53 34.72
CA ILE A 213 -3.83 22.36 34.00
C ILE A 213 -3.59 22.58 32.49
N THR A 214 -2.90 23.67 32.11
CA THR A 214 -2.60 23.98 30.72
C THR A 214 -1.76 22.89 30.05
N VAL A 215 -0.72 22.36 30.71
CA VAL A 215 0.08 21.24 30.17
C VAL A 215 -0.81 20.02 29.92
N SER A 216 -1.59 19.61 30.92
CA SER A 216 -2.41 18.39 30.82
C SER A 216 -3.42 18.49 29.68
N VAL A 217 -4.10 19.63 29.55
CA VAL A 217 -5.08 19.87 28.47
C VAL A 217 -4.38 19.91 27.11
N CYS A 218 -3.25 20.62 26.98
CA CYS A 218 -2.54 20.75 25.71
C CYS A 218 -1.96 19.41 25.23
N VAL A 219 -1.41 18.59 26.13
CA VAL A 219 -0.88 17.25 25.79
C VAL A 219 -1.99 16.32 25.31
N LEU A 220 -3.16 16.33 25.96
CA LEU A 220 -4.30 15.53 25.53
C LEU A 220 -4.84 15.97 24.17
N LEU A 221 -5.00 17.28 23.96
CA LEU A 221 -5.45 17.81 22.66
C LEU A 221 -4.46 17.51 21.54
N PHE A 222 -3.15 17.60 21.81
CA PHE A 222 -2.12 17.25 20.84
C PHE A 222 -2.16 15.74 20.51
N ALA A 223 -2.28 14.87 21.50
CA ALA A 223 -2.41 13.43 21.27
C ALA A 223 -3.67 13.08 20.45
N LEU A 224 -4.80 13.72 20.75
CA LEU A 224 -6.04 13.56 19.98
C LEU A 224 -5.88 14.06 18.54
N PHE A 225 -5.21 15.19 18.33
CA PHE A 225 -4.91 15.73 17.01
C PHE A 225 -4.02 14.78 16.19
N LEU A 226 -2.94 14.24 16.77
CA LEU A 226 -2.07 13.27 16.10
C LEU A 226 -2.82 11.96 15.77
N SER A 227 -3.63 11.47 16.72
CA SER A 227 -4.39 10.22 16.58
C SER A 227 -5.47 10.31 15.51
N SER A 228 -6.16 11.45 15.41
CA SER A 228 -7.27 11.64 14.46
C SER A 228 -6.82 12.18 13.10
N GLY A 229 -5.78 13.01 13.04
CA GLY A 229 -5.43 13.78 11.84
C GLY A 229 -4.34 13.18 10.96
N ILE A 230 -3.44 12.34 11.50
CA ILE A 230 -2.19 11.97 10.81
C ILE A 230 -2.11 10.48 10.44
N GLY A 231 -3.01 9.62 10.95
CA GLY A 231 -2.93 8.18 10.67
C GLY A 231 -1.58 7.56 11.08
N ALA A 232 -0.90 8.19 12.04
CA ALA A 232 0.41 7.76 12.52
C ALA A 232 0.29 6.43 13.28
N LYS A 233 1.34 5.60 13.22
CA LYS A 233 1.35 4.34 13.98
C LYS A 233 1.27 4.63 15.48
N ASN A 234 0.65 3.74 16.25
CA ASN A 234 0.51 3.87 17.71
C ASN A 234 1.83 4.18 18.43
N THR A 235 2.94 3.63 17.94
CA THR A 235 4.29 3.90 18.47
C THR A 235 4.79 5.31 18.18
N GLU A 236 4.48 5.85 17.00
CA GLU A 236 4.87 7.20 16.59
C GLU A 236 4.05 8.25 17.36
N VAL A 237 2.75 8.01 17.54
CA VAL A 237 1.87 8.87 18.37
C VAL A 237 2.34 8.90 19.82
N LEU A 238 2.68 7.74 20.39
CA LEU A 238 3.19 7.63 21.75
C LEU A 238 4.52 8.40 21.92
N ALA A 239 5.47 8.21 21.00
CA ALA A 239 6.77 8.88 21.04
C ALA A 239 6.66 10.41 20.89
N ALA A 240 5.83 10.88 19.95
CA ALA A 240 5.60 12.30 19.73
C ALA A 240 4.92 12.97 20.95
N THR A 241 3.91 12.31 21.53
CA THR A 241 3.20 12.81 22.72
C THR A 241 4.13 12.87 23.94
N ALA A 242 4.96 11.84 24.15
CA ALA A 242 5.93 11.82 25.24
C ALA A 242 6.98 12.93 25.10
N THR A 243 7.47 13.17 23.88
CA THR A 243 8.44 14.24 23.59
C THR A 243 7.82 15.61 23.87
N TYR A 244 6.59 15.83 23.40
CA TYR A 244 5.86 17.08 23.63
C TYR A 244 5.58 17.31 25.13
N ALA A 245 5.13 16.28 25.85
CA ALA A 245 4.91 16.36 27.29
C ALA A 245 6.21 16.68 28.05
N ALA A 246 7.34 16.05 27.69
CA ALA A 246 8.64 16.32 28.32
C ALA A 246 9.05 17.79 28.17
N VAL A 247 8.92 18.38 26.98
CA VAL A 247 9.26 19.78 26.72
C VAL A 247 8.42 20.73 27.60
N LEU A 248 7.11 20.50 27.67
CA LEU A 248 6.21 21.32 28.49
C LEU A 248 6.46 21.15 30.00
N VAL A 249 6.69 19.93 30.46
CA VAL A 249 6.95 19.65 31.89
C VAL A 249 8.27 20.30 32.34
N VAL A 250 9.32 20.26 31.51
CA VAL A 250 10.59 20.96 31.81
C VAL A 250 10.35 22.45 31.95
N PHE A 251 9.57 23.06 31.06
CA PHE A 251 9.23 24.48 31.13
C PHE A 251 8.49 24.85 32.42
N VAL A 252 7.54 24.02 32.88
CA VAL A 252 6.87 24.22 34.17
C VAL A 252 7.83 24.05 35.35
N GLY A 253 8.73 23.08 35.28
CA GLY A 253 9.74 22.82 36.32
C GLY A 253 10.74 23.97 36.50
N THR A 254 11.18 24.59 35.41
CA THR A 254 12.10 25.73 35.45
C THR A 254 11.40 27.04 35.83
N SER A 255 10.14 27.22 35.42
CA SER A 255 9.39 28.45 35.72
C SER A 255 8.95 28.54 37.18
N GLY A 256 8.77 27.40 37.85
CA GLY A 256 8.44 27.33 39.28
C GLY A 256 9.63 27.42 40.24
N SER A 257 10.87 27.39 39.73
CA SER A 257 12.10 27.48 40.53
C SER A 257 12.75 28.87 40.51
N ALA A 258 12.21 29.80 39.72
CA ALA A 258 12.65 31.20 39.65
C ALA A 258 11.88 32.14 40.61
N GLN A 259 11.18 31.58 41.60
CA GLN A 259 10.55 32.31 42.72
C GLN A 259 11.21 31.96 44.03
#